data_AF-J9E2Y2-F1
#
_entry.id   AF-J9E2Y2-F1
#
_cell.length_a   1.000
_cell.length_b   1.000
_cell.length_c   1.000
_cell.angle_alpha   90.00
_cell.angle_beta   90.00
_cell.angle_gamma   90.00
#
_symmetry.space_group_name_H-M   'P 1'
#
loop_
_entity.id
_entity.type
_entity.pdbx_description
1 polymer ?
#
loop_
_entity_poly.entity_id
_entity_poly.type
_entity_poly.pdbx_seq_one_letter_code
_entity_poly.pdbx_strand_id
1 'polypeptide(L)'
;MYLLRQIDSDALGLVNVNLMLFYSTTIFLIREPFRKVFLGSEIPLSVVLTHLWLAPLICPLIAAVLYLCFWLPFSTVPDASLVPSYAAALSVFAFSAWLESFAEPYVILSLRFGMDAQYAFAQGFLVISQRVFVLILTVMVPILPVYAFCFAQVLSSFCYTALCIYLLVSGIRSVAPSVRGFSLMSVYPTFPKAFSKENLSILGAFTVHSIFKQVVTNGTGYVLTFTNFFPLSDQAVFDAVDKLGSLVARVIFAPLEHSAYLYFSTCFRRTTSAKGRIEVYLSWSIQVLNFFVVT
;
A
#
# COMPACT_ATOMS: atom_id res chain seq x y z
N MET A 1 4.00 17.61 15.07
CA MET A 1 3.79 18.34 16.35
C MET A 1 2.70 19.43 16.24
N TYR A 2 2.59 20.18 15.13
CA TYR A 2 1.54 21.21 14.97
C TYR A 2 0.11 20.63 14.84
N LEU A 3 -0.06 19.54 14.06
CA LEU A 3 -1.34 18.82 13.91
C LEU A 3 -1.90 18.27 15.24
N LEU A 4 -1.02 17.77 16.13
CA LEU A 4 -1.40 17.23 17.44
C LEU A 4 -1.84 18.31 18.44
N ARG A 5 -1.57 19.59 18.15
CA ARG A 5 -1.91 20.71 19.04
C ARG A 5 -3.25 21.37 18.68
N GLN A 6 -3.75 21.13 17.46
CA GLN A 6 -5.00 21.71 16.95
C GLN A 6 -6.11 20.67 16.75
N ILE A 7 -5.77 19.39 16.57
CA ILE A 7 -6.74 18.32 16.38
C ILE A 7 -6.91 17.54 17.68
N ASP A 8 -8.16 17.26 18.02
CA ASP A 8 -8.51 16.41 19.14
C ASP A 8 -7.85 15.02 19.02
N SER A 9 -7.24 14.55 20.10
CA SER A 9 -6.45 13.31 20.08
C SER A 9 -7.33 12.09 19.78
N ASP A 10 -8.60 12.15 20.18
CA ASP A 10 -9.59 11.10 19.92
C ASP A 10 -9.96 11.00 18.44
N ALA A 11 -10.06 12.14 17.75
CA ALA A 11 -10.35 12.17 16.32
C ALA A 11 -9.18 11.58 15.50
N LEU A 12 -7.94 11.82 15.94
CA LEU A 12 -6.75 11.24 15.32
C LEU A 12 -6.67 9.73 15.53
N GLY A 13 -6.99 9.24 16.72
CA GLY A 13 -7.06 7.80 17.02
C GLY A 13 -8.08 7.11 16.13
N LEU A 14 -9.30 7.64 16.08
CA LEU A 14 -10.37 7.08 15.25
C LEU A 14 -9.99 7.01 13.76
N VAL A 15 -9.43 8.09 13.21
CA VAL A 15 -9.07 8.14 11.78
C VAL A 15 -7.89 7.24 11.47
N ASN A 16 -6.79 7.37 12.21
CA ASN A 16 -5.54 6.67 11.87
C ASN A 16 -5.56 5.18 12.22
N VAL A 17 -6.33 4.78 13.24
CA VAL A 17 -6.41 3.39 13.68
C VAL A 17 -7.56 2.67 13.00
N ASN A 18 -8.78 3.23 12.99
CA ASN A 18 -9.94 2.50 12.49
C ASN A 18 -10.21 2.75 11.00
N LEU A 19 -10.34 4.01 10.59
CA LEU A 19 -10.69 4.34 9.19
C LEU A 19 -9.55 3.99 8.22
N MET A 20 -8.31 4.30 8.60
CA MET A 20 -7.14 3.99 7.79
C MET A 20 -6.85 2.48 7.73
N LEU A 21 -7.14 1.72 8.80
CA LEU A 21 -7.04 0.26 8.78
C LEU A 21 -8.05 -0.34 7.80
N PHE A 22 -9.30 0.14 7.80
CA PHE A 22 -10.31 -0.30 6.84
C PHE A 22 -9.90 -0.01 5.40
N TYR A 23 -9.44 1.22 5.14
CA TYR A 23 -8.96 1.63 3.83
C TYR A 23 -7.76 0.81 3.35
N SER A 24 -6.72 0.67 4.20
CA SER A 24 -5.50 -0.06 3.85
C SER A 24 -5.76 -1.55 3.63
N THR A 25 -6.67 -2.14 4.43
CA THR A 25 -7.13 -3.53 4.25
C THR A 25 -7.83 -3.70 2.91
N THR A 26 -8.83 -2.87 2.62
CA THR A 26 -9.60 -2.93 1.38
C THR A 26 -8.68 -2.85 0.17
N ILE A 27 -7.84 -1.82 0.09
CA ILE A 27 -6.99 -1.59 -1.08
C ILE A 27 -5.89 -2.66 -1.22
N PHE A 28 -5.37 -3.19 -0.11
CA PHE A 28 -4.35 -4.23 -0.13
C PHE A 28 -4.90 -5.57 -0.64
N LEU A 29 -6.08 -6.00 -0.16
CA LEU A 29 -6.72 -7.24 -0.61
C LEU A 29 -7.03 -7.21 -2.12
N ILE A 30 -7.30 -6.03 -2.68
CA ILE A 30 -7.56 -5.86 -4.11
C ILE A 30 -6.26 -5.82 -4.90
N ARG A 31 -5.23 -5.09 -4.45
CA ARG A 31 -4.03 -4.85 -5.27
C ARG A 31 -3.04 -6.01 -5.24
N GLU A 32 -2.77 -6.56 -4.06
CA GLU A 32 -1.69 -7.55 -3.87
C GLU A 32 -1.90 -8.84 -4.69
N PRO A 33 -3.09 -9.48 -4.72
CA PRO A 33 -3.29 -10.71 -5.49
C PRO A 33 -3.14 -10.46 -6.99
N PHE A 34 -3.68 -9.34 -7.49
CA PHE A 34 -3.63 -9.00 -8.90
C PHE A 34 -2.18 -8.72 -9.34
N ARG A 35 -1.41 -7.94 -8.57
CA ARG A 35 0.02 -7.70 -8.86
C ARG A 35 0.82 -9.00 -8.94
N LYS A 36 0.62 -9.93 -7.99
CA LYS A 36 1.34 -11.21 -7.97
C LYS A 36 1.01 -12.10 -9.16
N VAL A 37 -0.27 -12.20 -9.51
CA VAL A 37 -0.71 -13.00 -10.67
C VAL A 37 -0.12 -12.45 -11.95
N PHE A 38 -0.18 -11.13 -12.17
CA PHE A 38 0.26 -10.53 -13.43
C PHE A 38 1.77 -10.37 -13.58
N LEU A 39 2.52 -10.24 -12.47
CA LEU A 39 3.98 -10.24 -12.52
C LEU A 39 4.55 -11.66 -12.61
N GLY A 40 3.83 -12.66 -12.09
CA GLY A 40 4.26 -14.06 -12.11
C GLY A 40 3.92 -14.84 -13.39
N SER A 41 3.08 -14.30 -14.28
CA SER A 41 2.62 -15.00 -15.49
C SER A 41 2.97 -14.25 -16.77
N GLU A 42 3.38 -14.97 -17.82
CA GLU A 42 3.69 -14.40 -19.14
C GLU A 42 2.42 -14.08 -19.95
N ILE A 43 1.51 -13.28 -19.37
CA ILE A 43 0.27 -12.88 -20.05
C ILE A 43 0.55 -11.69 -20.99
N PRO A 44 0.01 -11.68 -22.21
CA PRO A 44 0.13 -10.52 -23.11
C PRO A 44 -0.52 -9.27 -22.51
N LEU A 45 0.13 -8.11 -22.69
CA LEU A 45 -0.25 -6.84 -22.07
C LEU A 45 -1.71 -6.42 -22.31
N SER A 46 -2.26 -6.68 -23.50
CA SER A 46 -3.66 -6.36 -23.84
C SER A 46 -4.67 -7.14 -22.98
N VAL A 47 -4.34 -8.38 -22.64
CA VAL A 47 -5.17 -9.24 -21.79
C VAL A 47 -5.05 -8.80 -20.33
N VAL A 48 -3.84 -8.41 -19.88
CA VAL A 48 -3.61 -7.86 -18.53
C VAL A 48 -4.44 -6.60 -18.31
N LEU A 49 -4.38 -5.63 -19.21
CA LEU A 49 -5.15 -4.39 -19.14
C LEU A 49 -6.66 -4.65 -19.02
N THR A 50 -7.18 -5.55 -19.83
CA THR A 50 -8.61 -5.92 -19.83
C THR A 50 -9.03 -6.58 -18.52
N HIS A 51 -8.24 -7.52 -18.00
CA HIS A 51 -8.56 -8.23 -16.75
C HIS A 51 -8.40 -7.34 -15.53
N LEU A 52 -7.61 -6.28 -15.63
CA LEU A 52 -7.33 -5.38 -14.53
C LEU A 52 -8.42 -4.32 -14.31
N TRP A 53 -9.20 -4.00 -15.35
CA TRP A 53 -10.46 -3.25 -15.20
C TRP A 53 -11.51 -3.97 -14.35
N LEU A 54 -11.29 -5.24 -14.00
CA LEU A 54 -12.11 -5.98 -13.04
C LEU A 54 -11.79 -5.59 -11.58
N ALA A 55 -10.59 -5.08 -11.28
CA ALA A 55 -10.21 -4.72 -9.92
C ALA A 55 -11.09 -3.58 -9.34
N PRO A 56 -11.39 -2.49 -10.08
CA PRO A 56 -12.37 -1.49 -9.65
C PRO A 56 -13.79 -2.03 -9.51
N LEU A 57 -14.16 -3.09 -10.23
CA LEU A 57 -15.48 -3.72 -10.13
C LEU A 57 -15.60 -4.60 -8.86
N ILE A 58 -14.53 -5.30 -8.49
CA ILE A 58 -14.48 -6.18 -7.31
C ILE A 58 -14.28 -5.38 -6.03
N CYS A 59 -13.62 -4.22 -6.11
CA CYS A 59 -13.35 -3.34 -4.96
C CYS A 59 -14.57 -3.05 -4.07
N PRO A 60 -15.72 -2.56 -4.59
CA PRO A 60 -16.89 -2.28 -3.75
C PRO A 60 -17.46 -3.54 -3.10
N LEU A 61 -17.35 -4.71 -3.76
CA LEU A 61 -17.81 -5.98 -3.20
C LEU A 61 -16.95 -6.41 -2.01
N ILE A 62 -15.62 -6.32 -2.12
CA ILE A 62 -14.70 -6.60 -1.01
C ILE A 62 -14.93 -5.61 0.13
N ALA A 63 -15.05 -4.31 -0.18
CA ALA A 63 -15.33 -3.29 0.83
C ALA A 63 -16.66 -3.55 1.57
N ALA A 64 -17.71 -3.94 0.85
CA ALA A 64 -19.01 -4.28 1.43
C ALA A 64 -18.94 -5.52 2.34
N VAL A 65 -18.22 -6.57 1.91
CA VAL A 65 -18.02 -7.77 2.73
C VAL A 65 -17.22 -7.44 4.00
N LEU A 66 -16.14 -6.67 3.89
CA LEU A 66 -15.36 -6.23 5.06
C LEU A 66 -16.21 -5.38 6.00
N TYR A 67 -17.02 -4.46 5.46
CA TYR A 67 -17.92 -3.62 6.23
C TYR A 67 -18.97 -4.46 6.97
N LEU A 68 -19.70 -5.33 6.27
CA LEU A 68 -20.80 -6.12 6.84
C LEU A 68 -20.33 -7.22 7.81
N CYS A 69 -19.22 -7.89 7.50
CA CYS A 69 -18.77 -9.05 8.28
C CYS A 69 -17.84 -8.69 9.44
N PHE A 70 -17.09 -7.59 9.35
CA PHE A 70 -16.09 -7.23 10.35
C PHE A 70 -16.40 -5.90 11.03
N TRP A 71 -16.53 -4.81 10.27
CA TRP A 71 -16.66 -3.48 10.88
C TRP A 71 -18.04 -3.24 11.52
N LEU A 72 -19.12 -3.72 10.92
CA LEU A 72 -20.46 -3.53 11.47
C LEU A 72 -20.71 -4.32 12.79
N PRO A 73 -20.32 -5.61 12.90
CA PRO A 73 -20.53 -6.37 14.14
C PRO A 73 -19.48 -6.14 15.23
N PHE A 74 -18.23 -5.83 14.87
CA PHE A 74 -17.13 -5.78 15.85
C PHE A 74 -16.59 -4.37 16.13
N SER A 75 -16.88 -3.36 15.31
CA SER A 75 -16.45 -1.99 15.60
C SER A 75 -17.40 -1.37 16.62
N THR A 76 -16.82 -0.74 17.65
CA THR A 76 -17.60 0.17 18.49
C THR A 76 -17.93 1.44 17.73
N VAL A 77 -19.17 1.90 17.91
CA VAL A 77 -19.63 3.16 17.33
C VAL A 77 -19.09 4.29 18.22
N PRO A 78 -18.26 5.20 17.69
CA PRO A 78 -17.73 6.33 18.46
C PRO A 78 -18.85 7.33 18.80
N ASP A 79 -18.58 8.21 19.77
CA ASP A 79 -19.54 9.23 20.20
C ASP A 79 -19.99 10.12 19.04
N ALA A 80 -21.30 10.39 18.99
CA ALA A 80 -21.94 11.19 17.92
C ALA A 80 -21.44 12.65 17.86
N SER A 81 -20.79 13.13 18.92
CA SER A 81 -20.11 14.44 18.97
C SER A 81 -18.84 14.48 18.11
N LEU A 82 -18.14 13.34 17.98
CA LEU A 82 -16.91 13.22 17.18
C LEU A 82 -17.21 12.99 15.70
N VAL A 83 -18.22 12.16 15.40
CA VAL A 83 -18.64 11.86 14.03
C VAL A 83 -20.16 11.69 13.97
N PRO A 84 -20.88 12.56 13.24
CA PRO A 84 -22.33 12.44 13.07
C PRO A 84 -22.78 11.12 12.45
N SER A 85 -21.95 10.52 11.57
CA SER A 85 -22.19 9.19 11.00
C SER A 85 -20.88 8.46 10.72
N TYR A 86 -20.55 7.47 11.54
CA TYR A 86 -19.37 6.61 11.37
C TYR A 86 -19.43 5.81 10.07
N ALA A 87 -20.61 5.33 9.69
CA ALA A 87 -20.85 4.62 8.43
C ALA A 87 -20.54 5.51 7.21
N ALA A 88 -20.90 6.79 7.26
CA ALA A 88 -20.58 7.74 6.19
C ALA A 88 -19.05 7.90 6.06
N ALA A 89 -18.32 8.06 7.16
CA ALA A 89 -16.85 8.16 7.12
C ALA A 89 -16.20 6.91 6.51
N LEU A 90 -16.62 5.71 6.92
CA LEU A 90 -16.14 4.45 6.34
C LEU A 90 -16.45 4.34 4.84
N SER A 91 -17.66 4.75 4.42
CA SER A 91 -18.03 4.73 3.00
C SER A 91 -17.18 5.67 2.15
N VAL A 92 -16.80 6.83 2.69
CA VAL A 92 -15.91 7.79 2.00
C VAL A 92 -14.49 7.23 1.86
N PHE A 93 -13.98 6.53 2.89
CA PHE A 93 -12.71 5.81 2.81
C PHE A 93 -12.78 4.58 1.88
N ALA A 94 -13.92 3.89 1.77
CA ALA A 94 -14.12 2.86 0.75
C ALA A 94 -14.09 3.46 -0.66
N PHE A 95 -14.73 4.62 -0.83
CA PHE A 95 -14.78 5.33 -2.10
C PHE A 95 -13.41 5.84 -2.54
N SER A 96 -12.58 6.33 -1.62
CA SER A 96 -11.20 6.70 -1.95
C SER A 96 -10.37 5.50 -2.39
N ALA A 97 -10.49 4.35 -1.70
CA ALA A 97 -9.88 3.09 -2.11
C ALA A 97 -10.34 2.66 -3.52
N TRP A 98 -11.64 2.81 -3.81
CA TRP A 98 -12.21 2.53 -5.13
C TRP A 98 -11.63 3.44 -6.22
N LEU A 99 -11.56 4.76 -6.00
CA LEU A 99 -10.91 5.67 -6.95
C LEU A 99 -9.46 5.26 -7.23
N GLU A 100 -8.77 4.82 -6.19
CA GLU A 100 -7.38 4.40 -6.27
C GLU A 100 -7.16 3.08 -7.01
N SER A 101 -8.16 2.21 -7.07
CA SER A 101 -8.10 0.96 -7.83
C SER A 101 -7.98 1.20 -9.35
N PHE A 102 -8.44 2.34 -9.85
CA PHE A 102 -8.29 2.71 -11.27
C PHE A 102 -6.86 3.07 -11.67
N ALA A 103 -5.98 3.38 -10.71
CA ALA A 103 -4.57 3.65 -10.98
C ALA A 103 -3.74 2.36 -11.14
N GLU A 104 -4.31 1.20 -10.81
CA GLU A 104 -3.60 -0.08 -10.81
C GLU A 104 -3.03 -0.50 -12.18
N PRO A 105 -3.69 -0.25 -13.32
CA PRO A 105 -3.12 -0.51 -14.64
C PRO A 105 -1.79 0.19 -14.92
N TYR A 106 -1.65 1.43 -14.48
CA TYR A 106 -0.39 2.14 -14.60
C TYR A 106 0.70 1.50 -13.74
N VAL A 107 0.36 1.14 -12.50
CA VAL A 107 1.32 0.55 -11.56
C VAL A 107 1.87 -0.78 -12.08
N ILE A 108 1.01 -1.69 -12.52
CA ILE A 108 1.46 -2.99 -13.03
C ILE A 108 2.29 -2.83 -14.30
N LEU A 109 1.92 -1.90 -15.17
CA LEU A 109 2.70 -1.58 -16.37
C LEU A 109 4.09 -1.06 -16.02
N SER A 110 4.17 -0.13 -15.06
CA SER A 110 5.44 0.44 -14.60
C SER A 110 6.36 -0.62 -14.00
N LEU A 111 5.83 -1.54 -13.18
CA LEU A 111 6.60 -2.64 -12.60
C LEU A 111 7.07 -3.65 -13.66
N ARG A 112 6.22 -3.97 -14.65
CA ARG A 112 6.58 -4.93 -15.70
C ARG A 112 7.70 -4.40 -16.62
N PHE A 113 7.74 -3.10 -16.86
CA PHE A 113 8.80 -2.46 -17.66
C PHE A 113 10.01 -2.01 -16.83
N GLY A 114 10.07 -2.33 -15.54
CA GLY A 114 11.19 -1.95 -14.67
C GLY A 114 11.31 -0.43 -14.43
N MET A 115 10.20 0.29 -14.52
CA MET A 115 10.13 1.75 -14.31
C MET A 115 9.95 2.09 -12.83
N ASP A 116 10.79 1.51 -11.97
CA ASP A 116 10.64 1.56 -10.51
C ASP A 116 10.67 3.00 -9.96
N ALA A 117 11.45 3.88 -10.60
CA ALA A 117 11.52 5.29 -10.23
C ALA A 117 10.20 6.04 -10.44
N GLN A 118 9.49 5.76 -11.54
CA GLN A 118 8.21 6.41 -11.82
C GLN A 118 7.10 5.88 -10.91
N TYR A 119 7.13 4.58 -10.63
CA TYR A 119 6.25 3.96 -9.63
C TYR A 119 6.46 4.59 -8.25
N ALA A 120 7.72 4.69 -7.80
CA ALA A 120 8.07 5.30 -6.52
C ALA A 120 7.65 6.77 -6.46
N PHE A 121 7.82 7.52 -7.56
CA PHE A 121 7.34 8.90 -7.65
C PHE A 121 5.82 9.02 -7.53
N ALA A 122 5.05 8.20 -8.26
CA ALA A 122 3.60 8.23 -8.21
C ALA A 122 3.06 7.84 -6.82
N GLN A 123 3.65 6.82 -6.18
CA GLN A 123 3.33 6.44 -4.81
C GLN A 123 3.70 7.52 -3.80
N GLY A 124 4.87 8.15 -3.95
CA GLY A 124 5.29 9.27 -3.13
C GLY A 124 4.33 10.45 -3.25
N PHE A 125 3.88 10.77 -4.47
CA PHE A 125 2.89 11.82 -4.71
C PHE A 125 1.57 11.56 -3.98
N LEU A 126 1.06 10.34 -3.97
CA LEU A 126 -0.15 9.97 -3.21
C LEU A 126 0.03 10.25 -1.72
N VAL A 127 1.12 9.74 -1.12
CA VAL A 127 1.35 9.89 0.33
C VAL A 127 1.55 11.37 0.71
N ILE A 128 2.29 12.13 -0.10
CA ILE A 128 2.53 13.56 0.16
C ILE A 128 1.22 14.35 0.00
N SER A 129 0.46 14.12 -1.08
CA SER A 129 -0.80 14.83 -1.31
C SER A 129 -1.83 14.57 -0.21
N GLN A 130 -1.92 13.34 0.31
CA GLN A 130 -2.75 13.02 1.48
C GLN A 130 -2.41 13.90 2.68
N ARG A 131 -1.11 14.02 3.03
CA ARG A 131 -0.68 14.81 4.20
C ARG A 131 -0.86 16.30 3.99
N VAL A 132 -0.57 16.79 2.79
CA VAL A 132 -0.71 18.21 2.44
C VAL A 132 -2.17 18.63 2.45
N PHE A 133 -3.07 17.86 1.81
CA PHE A 133 -4.49 18.21 1.79
C PHE A 133 -5.14 18.15 3.17
N VAL A 134 -4.81 17.15 3.99
CA VAL A 134 -5.29 17.11 5.38
C VAL A 134 -4.88 18.40 6.11
N LEU A 135 -3.59 18.77 6.03
CA LEU A 135 -3.09 19.96 6.71
C LEU A 135 -3.76 21.24 6.21
N ILE A 136 -3.95 21.40 4.90
CA ILE A 136 -4.63 22.57 4.32
C ILE A 136 -6.08 22.62 4.78
N LEU A 137 -6.84 21.53 4.67
CA LEU A 137 -8.26 21.52 5.01
C LEU A 137 -8.47 21.74 6.51
N THR A 138 -7.64 21.17 7.38
CA THR A 138 -7.73 21.40 8.83
C THR A 138 -7.43 22.85 9.22
N VAL A 139 -6.47 23.52 8.57
CA VAL A 139 -6.10 24.90 8.92
C VAL A 139 -7.06 25.93 8.32
N MET A 140 -7.52 25.72 7.08
CA MET A 140 -8.26 26.72 6.32
C MET A 140 -9.78 26.64 6.53
N VAL A 141 -10.30 25.47 6.92
CA VAL A 141 -11.75 25.23 7.01
C VAL A 141 -12.12 24.85 8.43
N PRO A 142 -13.03 25.59 9.10
CA PRO A 142 -13.51 25.28 10.44
C PRO A 142 -14.57 24.16 10.39
N ILE A 143 -14.20 22.99 9.87
CA ILE A 143 -15.01 21.76 9.85
C ILE A 143 -14.53 20.79 10.93
N LEU A 144 -15.39 19.83 11.28
CA LEU A 144 -15.01 18.72 12.16
C LEU A 144 -13.76 18.01 11.58
N PRO A 145 -12.72 17.73 12.40
CA PRO A 145 -11.46 17.20 11.90
C PRO A 145 -11.63 15.93 11.06
N VAL A 146 -12.51 15.01 11.48
CA VAL A 146 -12.76 13.74 10.75
C VAL A 146 -13.25 13.97 9.32
N TYR A 147 -14.10 14.97 9.09
CA TYR A 147 -14.54 15.31 7.73
C TYR A 147 -13.40 15.90 6.89
N ALA A 148 -12.53 16.71 7.49
CA ALA A 148 -11.33 17.21 6.81
C ALA A 148 -10.45 16.05 6.32
N PHE A 149 -10.27 15.02 7.15
CA PHE A 149 -9.55 13.79 6.76
C PHE A 149 -10.25 13.05 5.61
N CYS A 150 -11.58 12.86 5.68
CA CYS A 150 -12.35 12.21 4.63
C CYS A 150 -12.22 12.93 3.27
N PHE A 151 -12.41 14.25 3.24
CA PHE A 151 -12.31 15.03 1.99
C PHE A 151 -10.87 15.06 1.45
N ALA A 152 -9.88 15.21 2.32
CA ALA A 152 -8.48 15.17 1.92
C ALA A 152 -8.09 13.80 1.32
N GLN A 153 -8.61 12.71 1.89
CA GLN A 153 -8.38 11.37 1.37
C GLN A 153 -8.98 11.19 -0.03
N VAL A 154 -10.22 11.62 -0.27
CA VAL A 154 -10.83 11.54 -1.60
C VAL A 154 -10.10 12.42 -2.61
N LEU A 155 -9.74 13.65 -2.23
CA LEU A 155 -9.06 14.59 -3.12
C LEU A 155 -7.67 14.08 -3.54
N SER A 156 -6.90 13.53 -2.59
CA SER A 156 -5.60 12.92 -2.88
C SER A 156 -5.70 11.69 -3.77
N SER A 157 -6.63 10.76 -3.47
CA SER A 157 -6.86 9.59 -4.32
C SER A 157 -7.31 9.99 -5.73
N PHE A 158 -8.14 11.03 -5.88
CA PHE A 158 -8.53 11.57 -7.17
C PHE A 158 -7.34 12.15 -7.95
N CYS A 159 -6.54 13.01 -7.32
CA CYS A 159 -5.33 13.58 -7.93
C CYS A 159 -4.33 12.50 -8.35
N TYR A 160 -4.13 11.48 -7.52
CA TYR A 160 -3.26 10.34 -7.82
C TYR A 160 -3.78 9.52 -9.00
N THR A 161 -5.07 9.18 -9.03
CA THR A 161 -5.65 8.44 -10.16
C THR A 161 -5.58 9.23 -11.45
N ALA A 162 -5.86 10.55 -11.42
CA ALA A 162 -5.71 11.42 -12.57
C ALA A 162 -4.26 11.46 -13.08
N LEU A 163 -3.28 11.56 -12.18
CA LEU A 163 -1.85 11.51 -12.52
C LEU A 163 -1.49 10.17 -13.17
N CYS A 164 -1.90 9.04 -12.59
CA CYS A 164 -1.63 7.71 -13.11
C CYS A 164 -2.25 7.47 -14.49
N ILE A 165 -3.49 7.94 -14.72
CA ILE A 165 -4.13 7.88 -16.04
C ILE A 165 -3.36 8.74 -17.05
N TYR A 166 -2.97 9.96 -16.67
CA TYR A 166 -2.17 10.83 -17.51
C TYR A 166 -0.83 10.19 -17.89
N LEU A 167 -0.11 9.63 -16.91
CA LEU A 167 1.17 8.95 -17.14
C LEU A 167 1.01 7.69 -17.99
N LEU A 168 -0.08 6.94 -17.82
CA LEU A 168 -0.41 5.78 -18.66
C LEU A 168 -0.65 6.21 -20.11
N VAL A 169 -1.48 7.24 -20.34
CA VAL A 169 -1.77 7.74 -21.70
C VAL A 169 -0.51 8.32 -22.35
N SER A 170 0.26 9.10 -21.60
CA SER A 170 1.53 9.68 -22.08
C SER A 170 2.57 8.59 -22.38
N GLY A 171 2.71 7.60 -21.49
CA GLY A 171 3.63 6.48 -21.66
C GLY A 171 3.28 5.62 -22.87
N ILE A 172 2.00 5.28 -23.04
CA ILE A 172 1.52 4.57 -24.23
C ILE A 172 1.80 5.39 -25.49
N ARG A 173 1.56 6.72 -25.48
CA ARG A 173 1.83 7.59 -26.64
C ARG A 173 3.32 7.62 -27.00
N SER A 174 4.22 7.60 -26.02
CA SER A 174 5.67 7.56 -26.27
C SER A 174 6.16 6.20 -26.79
N VAL A 175 5.49 5.10 -26.44
CA VAL A 175 5.84 3.73 -26.85
C VAL A 175 5.12 3.29 -28.14
N ALA A 176 4.01 3.95 -28.48
CA ALA A 176 3.21 3.69 -29.68
C ALA A 176 3.95 3.70 -31.03
N PRO A 177 5.01 4.51 -31.28
CA PRO A 177 5.75 4.40 -32.53
C PRO A 177 6.65 3.15 -32.61
N SER A 178 6.96 2.51 -31.48
CA SER A 178 7.89 1.36 -31.41
C SER A 178 7.19 -0.01 -31.39
N VAL A 179 5.90 -0.09 -31.09
CA VAL A 179 5.17 -1.36 -30.96
C VAL A 179 3.94 -1.36 -31.88
N ARG A 180 4.10 -1.89 -33.09
CA ARG A 180 2.99 -2.21 -34.00
C ARG A 180 2.03 -3.18 -33.29
N GLY A 181 0.94 -2.68 -32.72
CA GLY A 181 -0.10 -3.50 -32.08
C GLY A 181 -0.78 -2.90 -30.85
N PHE A 182 -0.25 -1.81 -30.26
CA PHE A 182 -0.88 -1.13 -29.12
C PHE A 182 -1.86 -0.06 -29.61
N SER A 183 -3.12 -0.42 -29.83
CA SER A 183 -4.20 0.53 -30.13
C SER A 183 -4.82 1.07 -28.84
N LEU A 184 -5.17 2.36 -28.76
CA LEU A 184 -5.96 2.92 -27.65
C LEU A 184 -7.29 2.18 -27.43
N MET A 185 -7.79 1.47 -28.45
CA MET A 185 -8.98 0.61 -28.36
C MET A 185 -8.75 -0.64 -27.50
N SER A 186 -7.50 -1.07 -27.27
CA SER A 186 -7.17 -2.19 -26.36
C SER A 186 -7.16 -1.79 -24.88
N VAL A 187 -7.28 -0.48 -24.59
CA VAL A 187 -7.52 0.04 -23.23
C VAL A 187 -8.99 -0.15 -22.85
N TYR A 188 -9.90 -0.28 -23.83
CA TYR A 188 -11.29 -0.60 -23.58
C TYR A 188 -11.46 -2.09 -23.27
N PRO A 189 -12.16 -2.44 -22.17
CA PRO A 189 -12.29 -3.82 -21.74
C PRO A 189 -13.09 -4.62 -22.77
N THR A 190 -12.40 -5.43 -23.57
CA THR A 190 -13.05 -6.41 -24.43
C THR A 190 -13.12 -7.70 -23.65
N PHE A 191 -14.16 -7.95 -22.84
CA PHE A 191 -14.29 -9.16 -22.00
C PHE A 191 -14.12 -10.46 -22.80
N PRO A 192 -12.95 -11.11 -22.87
CA PRO A 192 -12.78 -12.31 -23.69
C PRO A 192 -12.71 -13.51 -22.77
N LYS A 193 -13.71 -14.39 -22.80
CA LYS A 193 -13.75 -15.69 -22.09
C LYS A 193 -13.01 -15.67 -20.75
N ALA A 194 -13.63 -14.95 -19.81
CA ALA A 194 -13.15 -14.69 -18.47
C ALA A 194 -12.64 -15.96 -17.78
N PHE A 195 -11.34 -15.95 -17.50
CA PHE A 195 -10.59 -16.88 -16.65
C PHE A 195 -10.63 -18.37 -17.03
N SER A 196 -9.45 -18.93 -17.35
CA SER A 196 -9.26 -20.37 -17.13
C SER A 196 -9.43 -20.66 -15.63
N LYS A 197 -10.02 -21.81 -15.28
CA LYS A 197 -10.15 -22.27 -13.88
C LYS A 197 -8.83 -22.22 -13.12
N GLU A 198 -7.73 -22.42 -13.83
CA GLU A 198 -6.37 -22.37 -13.31
C GLU A 198 -5.99 -20.97 -12.80
N ASN A 199 -6.25 -19.91 -13.58
CA ASN A 199 -5.97 -18.54 -13.17
C ASN A 199 -6.81 -18.10 -11.96
N LEU A 200 -8.06 -18.57 -11.85
CA LEU A 200 -8.90 -18.33 -10.67
C LEU A 200 -8.39 -19.05 -9.42
N SER A 201 -7.92 -20.29 -9.57
CA SER A 201 -7.33 -21.04 -8.46
C SER A 201 -6.06 -20.34 -7.94
N ILE A 202 -5.21 -19.88 -8.85
CA ILE A 202 -3.98 -19.15 -8.51
C ILE A 202 -4.33 -17.80 -7.83
N LEU A 203 -5.29 -17.05 -8.37
CA LEU A 203 -5.78 -15.81 -7.76
C LEU A 203 -6.35 -16.08 -6.36
N GLY A 204 -7.11 -17.15 -6.17
CA GLY A 204 -7.63 -17.57 -4.87
C GLY A 204 -6.52 -17.88 -3.87
N ALA A 205 -5.50 -18.64 -4.28
CA ALA A 205 -4.35 -18.94 -3.44
C ALA A 205 -3.57 -17.68 -3.02
N PHE A 206 -3.32 -16.76 -3.97
CA PHE A 206 -2.67 -15.48 -3.65
C PHE A 206 -3.55 -14.57 -2.80
N THR A 207 -4.88 -14.66 -2.92
CA THR A 207 -5.82 -13.92 -2.07
C THR A 207 -5.72 -14.41 -0.62
N VAL A 208 -5.74 -15.73 -0.38
CA VAL A 208 -5.57 -16.30 0.97
C VAL A 208 -4.23 -15.90 1.57
N HIS A 209 -3.16 -15.98 0.79
CA HIS A 209 -1.83 -15.54 1.24
C HIS A 209 -1.79 -14.04 1.56
N SER A 210 -2.48 -13.21 0.79
CA SER A 210 -2.58 -11.76 1.04
C SER A 210 -3.37 -11.47 2.30
N ILE A 211 -4.47 -12.18 2.56
CA ILE A 211 -5.22 -12.07 3.83
C ILE A 211 -4.31 -12.41 5.01
N PHE A 212 -3.58 -13.51 4.96
CA PHE A 212 -2.66 -13.89 6.03
C PHE A 212 -1.59 -12.81 6.27
N LYS A 213 -0.98 -12.30 5.20
CA LYS A 213 0.00 -11.21 5.28
C LYS A 213 -0.60 -9.95 5.88
N GLN A 214 -1.84 -9.62 5.53
CA GLN A 214 -2.55 -8.45 6.06
C GLN A 214 -2.80 -8.58 7.57
N VAL A 215 -3.24 -9.75 8.04
CA VAL A 215 -3.45 -10.02 9.47
C VAL A 215 -2.16 -9.94 10.26
N VAL A 216 -1.06 -10.48 9.74
CA VAL A 216 0.25 -10.41 10.42
C VAL A 216 0.79 -8.98 10.46
N THR A 217 0.61 -8.21 9.38
CA THR A 217 1.18 -6.86 9.28
C THR A 217 0.40 -5.84 10.09
N ASN A 218 -0.94 -5.88 10.03
CA ASN A 218 -1.82 -4.92 10.71
C ASN A 218 -2.55 -5.52 11.92
N GLY A 219 -2.00 -6.61 12.48
CA GLY A 219 -2.56 -7.31 13.63
C GLY A 219 -2.78 -6.40 14.84
N THR A 220 -1.84 -5.51 15.11
CA THR A 220 -1.94 -4.49 16.18
C THR A 220 -3.14 -3.58 15.96
N GLY A 221 -3.35 -3.09 14.73
CA GLY A 221 -4.51 -2.28 14.37
C GLY A 221 -5.83 -3.03 14.59
N TYR A 222 -5.93 -4.29 14.16
CA TYR A 222 -7.13 -5.10 14.38
C TYR A 222 -7.46 -5.31 15.86
N VAL A 223 -6.44 -5.55 16.69
CA VAL A 223 -6.62 -5.66 18.14
C VAL A 223 -7.13 -4.34 18.69
N LEU A 224 -6.53 -3.20 18.35
CA LEU A 224 -6.95 -1.89 18.85
C LEU A 224 -8.37 -1.49 18.40
N THR A 225 -8.77 -1.85 17.18
CA THR A 225 -10.10 -1.54 16.64
C THR A 225 -11.20 -2.42 17.24
N PHE A 226 -10.94 -3.72 17.42
CA PHE A 226 -11.97 -4.69 17.82
C PHE A 226 -11.96 -5.03 19.31
N THR A 227 -10.86 -4.76 20.01
CA THR A 227 -10.78 -4.92 21.46
C THR A 227 -10.83 -3.55 22.12
N ASN A 228 -11.93 -3.27 22.82
CA ASN A 228 -12.18 -1.98 23.49
C ASN A 228 -11.30 -1.75 24.74
N PHE A 229 -10.05 -2.20 24.72
CA PHE A 229 -9.17 -2.12 25.88
C PHE A 229 -8.60 -0.71 26.10
N PHE A 230 -8.54 0.14 25.07
CA PHE A 230 -7.90 1.46 25.14
C PHE A 230 -8.80 2.60 24.65
N PRO A 231 -8.78 3.78 25.31
CA PRO A 231 -9.46 4.98 24.82
C PRO A 231 -8.83 5.49 23.51
N LEU A 232 -9.58 6.24 22.71
CA LEU A 232 -9.16 6.71 21.38
C LEU A 232 -7.86 7.54 21.41
N SER A 233 -7.66 8.36 22.44
CA SER A 233 -6.43 9.11 22.68
C SER A 233 -5.19 8.21 22.76
N ASP A 234 -5.30 7.09 23.49
CA ASP A 234 -4.19 6.16 23.71
C ASP A 234 -3.92 5.36 22.44
N GLN A 235 -4.97 5.04 21.68
CA GLN A 235 -4.82 4.42 20.35
C GLN A 235 -4.05 5.33 19.39
N ALA A 236 -4.29 6.66 19.44
CA ALA A 236 -3.55 7.62 18.62
C ALA A 236 -2.05 7.68 18.98
N VAL A 237 -1.73 7.65 20.27
CA VAL A 237 -0.35 7.63 20.75
C VAL A 237 0.32 6.32 20.38
N PHE A 238 -0.36 5.19 20.57
CA PHE A 238 0.16 3.87 20.22
C PHE A 238 0.49 3.77 18.73
N ASP A 239 -0.44 4.18 17.85
CA ASP A 239 -0.23 4.19 16.40
C ASP A 239 0.97 5.07 15.98
N ALA A 240 1.12 6.24 16.62
CA ALA A 240 2.27 7.10 16.37
C ALA A 240 3.59 6.43 16.78
N VAL A 241 3.61 5.76 17.95
CA VAL A 241 4.79 5.05 18.45
C VAL A 241 5.12 3.85 17.57
N ASP A 242 4.13 3.05 17.15
CA ASP A 242 4.33 1.89 16.28
C ASP A 242 4.92 2.29 14.92
N LYS A 243 4.38 3.35 14.29
CA LYS A 243 4.89 3.88 13.02
C LYS A 243 6.31 4.42 13.13
N LEU A 244 6.62 5.16 14.20
CA LEU A 244 7.97 5.68 14.45
C LEU A 244 8.96 4.55 14.78
N GLY A 245 8.55 3.59 15.61
CA GLY A 245 9.34 2.41 15.96
C GLY A 245 9.69 1.58 14.73
N SER A 246 8.71 1.30 13.86
CA SER A 246 8.93 0.60 12.60
C SER A 246 9.88 1.37 11.67
N LEU A 247 9.77 2.70 11.62
CA LEU A 247 10.68 3.53 10.82
C LEU A 247 12.12 3.46 11.32
N VAL A 248 12.33 3.59 12.64
CA VAL A 248 13.67 3.49 13.26
C VAL A 248 14.27 2.11 12.99
N ALA A 249 13.49 1.05 13.16
CA ALA A 249 13.93 -0.31 12.83
C ALA A 249 14.36 -0.43 11.36
N ARG A 250 13.58 0.12 10.41
CA ARG A 250 13.94 0.10 8.98
C ARG A 250 15.22 0.89 8.69
N VAL A 251 15.42 2.05 9.31
CA VAL A 251 16.63 2.86 9.13
C VAL A 251 17.88 2.10 9.56
N ILE A 252 17.79 1.31 10.64
CA ILE A 252 18.91 0.52 11.16
C ILE A 252 19.12 -0.76 10.33
N PHE A 253 18.05 -1.50 10.05
CA PHE A 253 18.15 -2.82 9.42
C PHE A 253 18.29 -2.78 7.90
N ALA A 254 17.76 -1.78 7.18
CA ALA A 254 17.84 -1.76 5.72
C ALA A 254 19.29 -1.66 5.18
N PRO A 255 20.18 -0.82 5.73
CA PRO A 255 21.60 -0.81 5.33
C PRO A 255 22.31 -2.12 5.67
N LEU A 256 21.97 -2.71 6.82
CA LEU A 256 22.52 -3.99 7.26
C LEU A 256 22.08 -5.12 6.31
N GLU A 257 20.81 -5.16 5.93
CA GLU A 257 20.26 -6.12 4.96
C GLU A 257 20.95 -5.99 3.61
N HIS A 258 21.11 -4.78 3.09
CA HIS A 258 21.81 -4.54 1.83
C HIS A 258 23.27 -5.01 1.90
N SER A 259 23.96 -4.73 3.02
CA SER A 259 25.33 -5.17 3.25
C SER A 259 25.45 -6.70 3.35
N ALA A 260 24.52 -7.33 4.05
CA ALA A 260 24.44 -8.79 4.17
C ALA A 260 24.15 -9.43 2.81
N TYR A 261 23.25 -8.86 2.01
CA TYR A 261 22.93 -9.34 0.66
C TYR A 261 24.15 -9.28 -0.27
N LEU A 262 24.92 -8.18 -0.25
CA LEU A 262 26.18 -8.08 -1.00
C LEU A 262 27.22 -9.09 -0.52
N TYR A 263 27.32 -9.32 0.79
CA TYR A 263 28.22 -10.32 1.35
C TYR A 263 27.84 -11.75 0.91
N PHE A 264 26.58 -12.15 1.05
CA PHE A 264 26.14 -13.49 0.67
C PHE A 264 26.19 -13.72 -0.83
N SER A 265 25.81 -12.74 -1.65
CA SER A 265 25.91 -12.86 -3.12
C SER A 265 27.37 -13.02 -3.58
N THR A 266 28.31 -12.31 -2.95
CA THR A 266 29.74 -12.47 -3.26
C THR A 266 30.32 -13.78 -2.71
N CYS A 267 29.91 -14.24 -1.53
CA CYS A 267 30.29 -15.55 -1.00
C CYS A 267 29.79 -16.70 -1.87
N PHE A 268 28.50 -16.71 -2.25
CA PHE A 268 27.94 -17.74 -3.14
C PHE A 268 28.68 -17.82 -4.48
N ARG A 269 29.04 -16.66 -5.06
CA ARG A 269 29.82 -16.58 -6.31
C ARG A 269 31.27 -17.04 -6.15
N ARG A 270 31.83 -16.98 -4.93
CA ARG A 270 33.19 -17.45 -4.61
C ARG A 270 33.23 -18.95 -4.30
N THR A 271 32.17 -19.52 -3.72
CA THR A 271 32.07 -20.96 -3.43
C THR A 271 32.06 -21.81 -4.71
N THR A 272 31.58 -21.26 -5.82
CA THR A 272 31.69 -21.88 -7.16
C THR A 272 33.10 -21.81 -7.76
N SER A 273 34.04 -21.03 -7.18
CA SER A 273 35.33 -20.73 -7.83
C SER A 273 36.60 -20.96 -7.00
N ALA A 274 36.60 -21.03 -5.66
CA ALA A 274 37.88 -21.28 -4.95
C ALA A 274 37.74 -21.82 -3.52
N LYS A 275 37.97 -23.13 -3.38
CA LYS A 275 38.03 -23.90 -2.11
C LYS A 275 39.28 -23.61 -1.24
N GLY A 276 39.95 -22.45 -1.37
CA GLY A 276 41.30 -22.24 -0.80
C GLY A 276 41.66 -20.87 -0.21
N ARG A 277 40.71 -19.93 -0.05
CA ARG A 277 41.03 -18.54 0.41
C ARG A 277 40.27 -18.07 1.65
N ILE A 278 39.61 -18.96 2.39
CA ILE A 278 38.69 -18.59 3.48
C ILE A 278 39.45 -18.16 4.75
N GLU A 279 40.67 -18.64 5.00
CA GLU A 279 41.41 -18.33 6.24
C GLU A 279 42.01 -16.91 6.27
N VAL A 280 42.43 -16.36 5.13
CA VAL A 280 43.11 -15.05 5.08
C VAL A 280 42.13 -13.88 5.29
N TYR A 281 40.90 -13.99 4.80
CA TYR A 281 39.89 -12.92 4.92
C TYR A 281 39.13 -12.95 6.26
N LEU A 282 39.13 -14.09 6.97
CA LEU A 282 38.56 -14.19 8.32
C LEU A 282 39.37 -13.36 9.32
N SER A 283 40.69 -13.36 9.19
CA SER A 283 41.60 -12.55 10.02
C SER A 283 41.37 -11.05 9.87
N TRP A 284 41.17 -10.58 8.63
CA TRP A 284 40.90 -9.16 8.33
C TRP A 284 39.55 -8.68 8.85
N SER A 285 38.51 -9.52 8.76
CA SER A 285 37.17 -9.16 9.25
C SER A 285 37.13 -9.05 10.78
N ILE A 286 37.87 -9.89 11.50
CA ILE A 286 37.97 -9.83 12.97
C ILE A 286 38.72 -8.56 13.42
N GLN A 287 39.73 -8.12 12.68
CA GLN A 287 40.44 -6.88 12.99
C GLN A 287 39.59 -5.62 12.78
N VAL A 288 38.75 -5.59 11.75
CA VAL A 288 37.83 -4.47 11.50
C VAL A 288 36.70 -4.43 12.53
N LEU A 289 36.21 -5.60 12.97
CA LEU A 289 35.19 -5.67 14.02
C LEU A 289 35.70 -5.12 15.36
N ASN A 290 36.95 -5.42 15.73
CA ASN A 290 37.57 -4.89 16.94
C ASN A 290 37.80 -3.37 16.89
N PHE A 291 37.94 -2.78 15.70
CA PHE A 291 38.08 -1.33 15.54
C PHE A 291 36.75 -0.59 15.79
N PHE A 292 35.61 -1.23 15.50
CA PHE A 292 34.29 -0.63 15.71
C PHE A 292 33.73 -0.77 17.13
N VAL A 293 34.27 -1.68 17.95
CA VAL A 293 33.78 -1.93 19.33
C VAL A 293 34.45 -1.02 20.37
N VAL A 294 35.49 -0.26 20.00
CA VAL A 294 36.26 0.61 20.92
C VAL A 294 36.00 2.12 20.69
N THR A 295 35.02 2.49 19.86
CA THR A 295 34.57 3.89 19.69
C THR A 295 33.11 4.03 20.03
#